data_AF-A0A957LHA0-F1
#
_entry.id   AF-A0A957LHA0-F1
#
_cell.length_a   1.000
_cell.length_b   1.000
_cell.length_c   1.000
_cell.angle_alpha   90.00
_cell.angle_beta   90.00
_cell.angle_gamma   90.00
#
_symmetry.space_group_name_H-M   'P 1'
#
loop_
_entity.id
_entity.type
_entity.pdbx_description
1 polymer ?
#
loop_
_entity_poly.entity_id
_entity_poly.type
_entity_poly.pdbx_seq_one_letter_code
_entity_poly.pdbx_strand_id
1 'polypeptide(L)'
;MSQFQTIIGRLYGFAFVADLTYFLGYRRSIWYRAAVALFFLYALLNIHIPLMIVSGLLLVFTFWVFWLAKRSGYVTFITKTDVALAPPDDSLVKDQRVAVRATGLFSVVNRERYLVQKSADFWRVGVGDHILMVSNGPNSYLYQFIKPQEILQMSAGTLYFGSRGELAIEVVFRTDWAPSVETEDIAYYVGSGYGGRPLPKRTVYITCDSPDDLRLVWHSLTKLG
;
A
#
# COMPACT_ATOMS: atom_id res chain seq x y z
N MET A 1 11.62 13.35 -15.13
CA MET A 1 10.38 12.81 -14.52
C MET A 1 9.52 12.27 -15.64
N SER A 2 9.15 10.98 -15.63
CA SER A 2 8.40 10.37 -16.75
C SER A 2 6.91 10.73 -16.65
N GLN A 3 6.39 11.50 -17.62
CA GLN A 3 4.97 11.86 -17.70
C GLN A 3 4.05 10.63 -17.60
N PHE A 4 4.51 9.50 -18.12
CA PHE A 4 3.83 8.21 -18.08
C PHE A 4 3.51 7.75 -16.64
N GLN A 5 4.44 7.91 -15.71
CA GLN A 5 4.26 7.49 -14.31
C GLN A 5 3.20 8.33 -13.59
N THR A 6 3.11 9.61 -13.95
CA THR A 6 2.07 10.50 -13.41
C THR A 6 0.70 10.12 -13.96
N ILE A 7 0.61 9.72 -15.23
CA ILE A 7 -0.65 9.25 -15.83
C ILE A 7 -1.11 7.96 -15.16
N ILE A 8 -0.21 6.99 -14.98
CA ILE A 8 -0.53 5.74 -14.26
C ILE A 8 -0.97 6.02 -12.83
N GLY A 9 -0.23 6.87 -12.09
CA GLY A 9 -0.59 7.25 -10.73
C GLY A 9 -2.00 7.85 -10.64
N ARG A 10 -2.40 8.69 -11.61
CA ARG A 10 -3.75 9.25 -11.69
C ARG A 10 -4.80 8.19 -11.99
N LEU A 11 -4.53 7.27 -12.93
CA LEU A 11 -5.43 6.17 -13.25
C LEU A 11 -5.65 5.26 -12.04
N TYR A 12 -4.60 4.96 -11.28
CA TYR A 12 -4.69 4.16 -10.07
C TYR A 12 -5.44 4.89 -8.95
N GLY A 13 -5.18 6.19 -8.77
CA GLY A 13 -5.93 7.02 -7.83
C GLY A 13 -7.44 7.04 -8.17
N PHE A 14 -7.78 7.19 -9.45
CA PHE A 14 -9.17 7.11 -9.91
C PHE A 14 -9.78 5.73 -9.64
N ALA A 15 -9.07 4.65 -9.99
CA ALA A 15 -9.54 3.28 -9.77
C ALA A 15 -9.77 3.00 -8.27
N PHE A 16 -8.86 3.47 -7.42
CA PHE A 16 -8.97 3.33 -5.96
C PHE A 16 -10.20 4.05 -5.39
N VAL A 17 -10.42 5.32 -5.79
CA VAL A 17 -11.60 6.08 -5.35
C VAL A 17 -12.90 5.44 -5.85
N ALA A 18 -12.90 4.94 -7.10
CA ALA A 18 -14.04 4.24 -7.68
C ALA A 18 -14.37 2.92 -6.97
N ASP A 19 -13.37 2.24 -6.40
CA ASP A 19 -13.57 1.01 -5.64
C ASP A 19 -13.98 1.25 -4.18
N LEU A 20 -13.59 2.39 -3.61
CA LEU A 20 -13.96 2.78 -2.25
C LEU A 20 -15.39 3.33 -2.14
N THR A 21 -15.85 4.01 -3.18
CA THR A 21 -17.14 4.69 -3.17
C THR A 21 -18.26 3.75 -3.61
N TYR A 22 -19.32 3.70 -2.80
CA TYR A 22 -20.54 2.99 -3.14
C TYR A 22 -21.55 3.97 -3.74
N PHE A 23 -22.30 3.49 -4.72
CA PHE A 23 -23.44 4.17 -5.32
C PHE A 23 -24.55 3.14 -5.52
N LEU A 24 -25.74 3.41 -5.00
CA LEU A 24 -26.88 2.47 -5.03
C LEU A 24 -26.52 1.05 -4.55
N GLY A 25 -25.74 0.93 -3.46
CA GLY A 25 -25.34 -0.36 -2.88
C GLY A 25 -24.20 -1.10 -3.59
N TYR A 26 -23.80 -0.67 -4.78
CA TYR A 26 -22.69 -1.25 -5.54
C TYR A 26 -21.48 -0.31 -5.63
N ARG A 27 -20.29 -0.85 -5.86
CA ARG A 27 -19.08 -0.01 -6.04
C ARG A 27 -19.18 0.80 -7.32
N ARG A 28 -18.71 2.06 -7.32
CA ARG A 28 -18.71 2.90 -8.53
C ARG A 28 -17.93 2.29 -9.69
N SER A 29 -16.90 1.49 -9.42
CA SER A 29 -16.19 0.74 -10.46
C SER A 29 -17.07 -0.24 -11.24
N ILE A 30 -18.12 -0.79 -10.61
CA ILE A 30 -19.12 -1.63 -11.30
C ILE A 30 -19.97 -0.75 -12.21
N TRP A 31 -20.43 0.40 -11.72
CA TRP A 31 -21.22 1.35 -12.51
C TRP A 31 -20.49 1.86 -13.75
N TYR A 32 -19.19 2.20 -13.64
CA TYR A 32 -18.41 2.62 -14.80
C TYR A 32 -18.32 1.51 -15.86
N ARG A 33 -18.08 0.26 -15.44
CA ARG A 33 -18.04 -0.89 -16.36
C ARG A 33 -19.42 -1.18 -16.97
N ALA A 34 -20.48 -1.09 -16.16
CA ALA A 34 -21.85 -1.27 -16.62
C ALA A 34 -22.25 -0.20 -17.65
N ALA A 35 -21.90 1.07 -17.42
CA ALA A 35 -22.17 2.15 -18.37
C ALA A 35 -21.51 1.89 -19.73
N VAL A 36 -20.23 1.52 -19.74
CA VAL A 36 -19.50 1.19 -20.98
C VAL A 36 -20.09 -0.05 -21.66
N ALA A 37 -20.47 -1.07 -20.89
CA ALA A 37 -21.14 -2.27 -21.41
C ALA A 37 -22.50 -1.96 -22.03
N LEU A 38 -23.28 -1.05 -21.43
CA LEU A 38 -24.56 -0.59 -21.99
C LEU A 38 -24.36 0.17 -23.30
N PHE A 39 -23.34 1.03 -23.41
CA PHE A 39 -23.00 1.68 -24.69
C PHE A 39 -22.60 0.68 -25.77
N PHE A 40 -21.81 -0.33 -25.41
CA PHE A 40 -21.44 -1.40 -26.34
C PHE A 40 -22.66 -2.20 -26.79
N LEU A 41 -23.54 -2.58 -25.85
CA LEU A 41 -24.78 -3.29 -26.16
C LEU A 41 -25.71 -2.46 -27.05
N TYR A 42 -25.85 -1.16 -26.78
CA TYR A 42 -26.62 -0.25 -27.62
C TYR A 42 -26.06 -0.19 -29.05
N ALA A 43 -24.72 -0.08 -29.18
CA ALA A 43 -24.06 -0.06 -30.47
C ALA A 43 -24.26 -1.36 -31.25
N LEU A 44 -24.21 -2.50 -30.54
CA LEU A 44 -24.45 -3.84 -31.09
C LEU A 44 -25.89 -4.00 -31.60
N LEU A 45 -26.88 -3.58 -30.80
CA LEU A 45 -28.30 -3.69 -31.15
C LEU A 45 -28.69 -2.82 -32.36
N ASN A 46 -28.03 -1.67 -32.54
CA ASN A 46 -28.29 -0.75 -33.64
C ASN A 46 -27.31 -0.92 -34.83
N ILE A 47 -26.39 -1.90 -34.77
CA ILE A 47 -25.39 -2.21 -35.81
C ILE A 47 -24.50 -0.97 -36.15
N HIS A 48 -24.17 -0.17 -35.15
CA HIS A 48 -23.27 0.98 -35.32
C HIS A 48 -21.81 0.55 -35.18
N ILE A 49 -21.21 0.04 -36.26
CA ILE A 49 -19.84 -0.51 -36.28
C ILE A 49 -18.79 0.42 -35.63
N PRO A 50 -18.72 1.74 -35.94
CA PRO A 50 -17.70 2.60 -35.32
C PRO A 50 -17.88 2.70 -33.81
N LEU A 51 -19.13 2.81 -33.34
CA LEU A 51 -19.45 2.90 -31.93
C LEU A 51 -19.14 1.58 -31.22
N MET A 52 -19.40 0.43 -31.86
CA MET A 52 -19.04 -0.90 -31.33
C MET A 52 -17.53 -1.02 -31.10
N ILE A 53 -16.72 -0.59 -32.07
CA ILE A 53 -15.25 -0.63 -31.95
C ILE A 53 -14.79 0.24 -30.78
N VAL A 54 -15.23 1.51 -30.73
CA VAL A 54 -14.80 2.45 -29.69
C VAL A 54 -15.24 1.99 -28.30
N SER A 55 -16.51 1.59 -28.13
CA SER A 55 -17.02 1.11 -26.84
C SER A 55 -16.41 -0.23 -26.44
N GLY A 56 -16.12 -1.13 -27.38
CA GLY A 56 -15.43 -2.39 -27.12
C GLY A 56 -14.00 -2.17 -26.63
N LEU A 57 -13.24 -1.29 -27.28
CA LEU A 57 -11.91 -0.89 -26.82
C LEU A 57 -11.95 -0.25 -25.43
N LEU A 58 -12.93 0.63 -25.18
CA LEU A 58 -13.11 1.27 -23.88
C LEU A 58 -13.44 0.24 -22.79
N LEU A 59 -14.23 -0.79 -23.10
CA LEU A 59 -14.57 -1.86 -22.16
C LEU A 59 -13.34 -2.69 -21.79
N VAL A 60 -12.54 -3.10 -22.78
CA VAL A 60 -11.29 -3.82 -22.55
C VAL A 60 -10.31 -2.94 -21.75
N PHE A 61 -10.16 -1.67 -22.13
CA PHE A 61 -9.28 -0.73 -21.46
C PHE A 61 -9.66 -0.51 -20.00
N THR A 62 -10.94 -0.28 -19.70
CA THR A 62 -11.40 -0.11 -18.31
C THR A 62 -11.15 -1.36 -17.50
N PHE A 63 -11.49 -2.54 -18.02
CA PHE A 63 -11.22 -3.80 -17.32
C PHE A 63 -9.73 -3.98 -17.03
N TRP A 64 -8.88 -3.71 -18.02
CA TRP A 64 -7.43 -3.79 -17.89
C TRP A 64 -6.89 -2.82 -16.83
N VAL A 65 -7.32 -1.55 -16.82
CA VAL A 65 -6.90 -0.55 -15.83
C VAL A 65 -7.28 -0.97 -14.41
N PHE A 66 -8.52 -1.39 -14.17
CA PHE A 66 -8.95 -1.81 -12.83
C PHE A 66 -8.23 -3.09 -12.37
N TRP A 67 -8.03 -4.05 -13.27
CA TRP A 67 -7.29 -5.26 -12.97
C TRP A 67 -5.83 -4.95 -12.61
N LEU A 68 -5.16 -4.12 -13.42
CA LEU A 68 -3.77 -3.72 -13.21
C LEU A 68 -3.61 -2.90 -11.92
N ALA A 69 -4.53 -1.97 -11.64
CA ALA A 69 -4.55 -1.18 -10.42
C ALA A 69 -4.70 -2.08 -9.18
N LYS A 70 -5.61 -3.06 -9.21
CA LYS A 70 -5.78 -4.01 -8.10
C LYS A 70 -4.55 -4.89 -7.91
N ARG A 71 -3.94 -5.36 -9.00
CA ARG A 71 -2.73 -6.21 -8.96
C ARG A 71 -1.51 -5.47 -8.40
N SER A 72 -1.41 -4.17 -8.66
CA SER A 72 -0.30 -3.32 -8.19
C SER A 72 -0.54 -2.71 -6.81
N GLY A 73 -1.68 -2.97 -6.17
CA GLY A 73 -2.02 -2.31 -4.90
C GLY A 73 -2.31 -0.81 -5.05
N TYR A 74 -2.74 -0.37 -6.23
CA TYR A 74 -3.09 1.02 -6.55
C TYR A 74 -1.95 2.03 -6.40
N VAL A 75 -0.71 1.58 -6.26
CA VAL A 75 0.47 2.46 -6.16
C VAL A 75 1.56 2.01 -7.11
N THR A 76 2.43 2.94 -7.48
CA THR A 76 3.66 2.63 -8.21
C THR A 76 4.83 3.20 -7.43
N PHE A 77 5.74 2.34 -6.99
CA PHE A 77 6.97 2.75 -6.33
C PHE A 77 8.14 2.64 -7.31
N ILE A 78 8.93 3.70 -7.41
CA ILE A 78 10.14 3.73 -8.23
C ILE A 78 11.32 3.96 -7.30
N THR A 79 12.13 2.92 -7.13
CA THR A 79 13.39 2.99 -6.38
C THR A 79 14.32 3.97 -7.05
N LYS A 80 14.95 4.83 -6.25
CA LYS A 80 16.00 5.73 -6.70
C LYS A 80 17.29 5.36 -5.98
N THR A 81 18.24 4.82 -6.72
CA THR A 81 19.55 4.41 -6.19
C THR A 81 20.36 5.59 -5.66
N ASP A 82 20.11 6.80 -6.18
CA ASP A 82 20.87 8.01 -5.84
C ASP A 82 20.29 8.78 -4.64
N VAL A 83 19.19 8.31 -4.03
CA VAL A 83 18.63 8.96 -2.85
C VAL A 83 19.37 8.45 -1.62
N ALA A 84 20.55 9.04 -1.38
CA ALA A 84 21.21 8.95 -0.10
C ALA A 84 20.47 9.85 0.90
N LEU A 85 19.64 9.24 1.76
CA LEU A 85 19.08 9.94 2.91
C LEU A 85 20.22 10.19 3.89
N ALA A 86 20.75 11.43 3.90
CA ALA A 86 21.81 11.82 4.83
C ALA A 86 21.38 11.53 6.28
N PRO A 87 22.31 11.08 7.15
CA PRO A 87 21.98 10.79 8.53
C PRO A 87 21.40 12.06 9.19
N PRO A 88 20.27 11.95 9.90
CA PRO A 88 19.75 13.06 10.67
C PRO A 88 20.69 13.40 11.84
N ASP A 89 20.71 14.66 12.25
CA ASP A 89 21.51 15.12 13.40
C ASP A 89 21.07 14.42 14.69
N ASP A 90 19.77 14.10 14.80
CA ASP A 90 19.16 13.43 15.94
C ASP A 90 18.61 12.04 15.57
N SER A 91 18.65 11.12 16.53
CA SER A 91 17.97 9.82 16.41
C SER A 91 16.57 9.87 16.99
N LEU A 92 15.62 9.17 16.36
CA LEU A 92 14.26 9.05 16.88
C LEU A 92 14.26 8.53 18.33
N VAL A 93 13.72 9.32 19.25
CA VAL A 93 13.63 8.97 20.67
C VAL A 93 12.58 7.87 20.86
N LYS A 94 12.78 7.01 21.86
CA LYS A 94 11.79 5.99 22.24
C LYS A 94 10.43 6.63 22.52
N ASP A 95 9.35 6.01 22.05
CA ASP A 95 7.95 6.43 22.20
C ASP A 95 7.62 7.80 21.57
N GLN A 96 8.57 8.44 20.87
CA GLN A 96 8.32 9.62 20.06
C GLN A 96 7.61 9.23 18.77
N ARG A 97 6.41 9.78 18.56
CA ARG A 97 5.61 9.54 17.37
C ARG A 97 5.96 10.52 16.26
N VAL A 98 6.14 9.99 15.07
CA VAL A 98 6.30 10.72 13.82
C VAL A 98 5.02 10.52 13.02
N ALA A 99 4.37 11.61 12.62
CA ALA A 99 3.22 11.55 11.75
C ALA A 99 3.67 11.20 10.33
N VAL A 100 3.14 10.11 9.79
CA VAL A 100 3.48 9.59 8.47
C VAL A 100 2.21 9.23 7.70
N ARG A 101 2.36 8.92 6.42
CA ARG A 101 1.33 8.23 5.63
C ARG A 101 1.87 6.88 5.21
N ALA A 102 1.00 5.88 5.30
CA ALA A 102 1.37 4.51 5.09
C ALA A 102 0.53 3.87 3.98
N THR A 103 1.18 3.06 3.15
CA THR A 103 0.55 2.20 2.15
C THR A 103 1.03 0.77 2.32
N GLY A 104 0.13 -0.20 2.33
CA GLY A 104 0.49 -1.60 2.52
C GLY A 104 -0.63 -2.40 3.16
N LEU A 105 -0.31 -3.62 3.53
CA LEU A 105 -1.20 -4.53 4.22
C LEU A 105 -1.02 -4.38 5.73
N PHE A 106 -2.07 -3.97 6.43
CA PHE A 106 -2.06 -3.77 7.88
C PHE A 106 -3.00 -4.74 8.56
N SER A 107 -2.62 -5.24 9.73
CA SER A 107 -3.42 -6.20 10.49
C SER A 107 -3.66 -5.76 11.93
N VAL A 108 -4.83 -6.12 12.45
CA VAL A 108 -5.14 -6.24 13.87
C VAL A 108 -5.82 -7.59 14.05
N VAL A 109 -5.93 -8.10 15.27
CA VAL A 109 -6.51 -9.43 15.56
C VAL A 109 -7.75 -9.70 14.68
N ASN A 110 -7.70 -10.77 13.88
CA ASN A 110 -8.74 -11.22 12.95
C ASN A 110 -9.18 -10.23 11.86
N ARG A 111 -8.39 -9.20 11.58
CA ARG A 111 -8.72 -8.21 10.54
C ARG A 111 -7.47 -7.73 9.83
N GLU A 112 -7.44 -7.96 8.52
CA GLU A 112 -6.39 -7.48 7.65
C GLU A 112 -6.99 -6.59 6.56
N ARG A 113 -6.32 -5.48 6.25
CA ARG A 113 -6.76 -4.58 5.20
C ARG A 113 -5.58 -3.93 4.50
N TYR A 114 -5.65 -3.92 3.18
CA TYR A 114 -4.75 -3.11 2.36
C TYR A 114 -5.20 -1.65 2.39
N LEU A 115 -4.32 -0.76 2.83
CA LEU A 115 -4.55 0.68 2.93
C LEU A 115 -3.58 1.42 2.01
N VAL A 116 -4.04 2.55 1.45
CA VAL A 116 -3.25 3.39 0.54
C VAL A 116 -3.23 4.81 1.05
N GLN A 117 -2.01 5.33 1.23
CA GLN A 117 -1.70 6.67 1.73
C GLN A 117 -2.59 7.12 2.89
N LYS A 118 -2.78 6.25 3.89
CA LYS A 118 -3.57 6.57 5.08
C LYS A 118 -2.68 7.19 6.15
N SER A 119 -3.22 8.16 6.87
CA SER A 119 -2.56 8.78 8.03
C SER A 119 -2.19 7.71 9.05
N ALA A 120 -0.96 7.79 9.52
CA ALA A 120 -0.37 6.82 10.41
C ALA A 120 0.61 7.49 11.38
N ASP A 121 0.86 6.84 12.50
CA ASP A 121 1.92 7.21 13.43
C ASP A 121 3.00 6.13 13.37
N PHE A 122 4.25 6.57 13.24
CA PHE A 122 5.42 5.71 13.36
C PHE A 122 6.18 6.04 14.64
N TRP A 123 6.55 5.02 15.42
CA TRP A 123 7.44 5.23 16.57
C TRP A 123 8.26 3.98 16.87
N ARG A 124 9.32 4.20 17.65
CA ARG A 124 10.17 3.15 18.19
C ARG A 124 9.71 2.75 19.59
N VAL A 125 9.59 1.45 19.82
CA VAL A 125 9.30 0.85 21.12
C VAL A 125 10.61 0.47 21.81
N GLY A 126 10.57 0.34 23.13
CA GLY A 126 11.76 0.16 23.98
C GLY A 126 12.67 -1.02 23.68
N VAL A 127 12.23 -2.01 22.91
CA VAL A 127 13.02 -3.21 22.54
C VAL A 127 13.68 -3.09 21.16
N GLY A 128 13.57 -1.92 20.50
CA GLY A 128 14.13 -1.70 19.17
C GLY A 128 13.17 -2.00 18.01
N ASP A 129 11.99 -2.54 18.33
CA ASP A 129 10.90 -2.70 17.38
C ASP A 129 10.31 -1.35 17.00
N HIS A 130 9.75 -1.29 15.79
CA HIS A 130 9.02 -0.14 15.29
C HIS A 130 7.55 -0.50 15.11
N ILE A 131 6.67 0.42 15.49
CA ILE A 131 5.24 0.29 15.26
C ILE A 131 4.83 1.32 14.22
N LEU A 132 4.06 0.86 13.25
CA LEU A 132 3.33 1.69 12.32
C LEU A 132 1.84 1.50 12.55
N MET A 133 1.18 2.51 13.11
CA MET A 133 -0.25 2.48 13.44
C MET A 133 -1.01 3.33 12.42
N VAL A 134 -1.93 2.73 11.68
CA VAL A 134 -2.66 3.39 10.60
C VAL A 134 -4.13 3.56 10.97
N SER A 135 -4.68 4.75 10.72
CA SER A 135 -6.11 5.01 10.92
C SER A 135 -6.97 4.28 9.88
N ASN A 136 -8.00 3.57 10.34
CA ASN A 136 -8.96 2.80 9.55
C ASN A 136 -10.42 3.21 9.86
N GLY A 137 -10.65 4.52 10.05
CA GLY A 137 -11.96 5.09 10.35
C GLY A 137 -12.03 5.71 11.76
N PRO A 138 -13.23 6.10 12.22
CA PRO A 138 -13.42 6.70 13.53
C PRO A 138 -12.98 5.72 14.62
N ASN A 139 -11.99 6.10 15.42
CA ASN A 139 -11.47 5.32 16.55
C ASN A 139 -11.05 3.87 16.19
N SER A 140 -10.65 3.62 14.94
CA SER A 140 -10.19 2.31 14.50
C SER A 140 -8.79 2.41 13.94
N TYR A 141 -7.91 1.53 14.40
CA TYR A 141 -6.51 1.49 14.00
C TYR A 141 -6.12 0.08 13.58
N LEU A 142 -5.21 0.00 12.60
CA LEU A 142 -4.54 -1.23 12.18
C LEU A 142 -3.04 -1.04 12.41
N TYR A 143 -2.34 -2.13 12.69
CA TYR A 143 -0.94 -2.07 13.09
C TYR A 143 -0.05 -2.85 12.15
N GLN A 144 1.21 -2.45 12.11
CA GLN A 144 2.28 -3.25 11.59
C GLN A 144 3.50 -3.09 12.50
N PHE A 145 3.96 -4.22 13.01
CA PHE A 145 5.22 -4.30 13.76
C PHE A 145 6.35 -4.58 12.77
N ILE A 146 7.42 -3.81 12.87
CA ILE A 146 8.61 -3.92 12.03
C ILE A 146 9.80 -4.11 12.95
N LYS A 147 10.32 -5.34 13.01
CA LYS A 147 11.56 -5.65 13.72
C LYS A 147 12.73 -5.41 12.77
N PRO A 148 13.76 -4.62 13.14
CA PRO A 148 14.89 -4.35 12.26
C PRO A 148 15.57 -5.61 11.71
N GLN A 149 15.65 -6.66 12.53
CA GLN A 149 16.24 -7.96 12.19
C GLN A 149 15.42 -8.75 11.14
N GLU A 150 14.14 -8.42 10.96
CA GLU A 150 13.23 -9.08 10.00
C GLU A 150 13.13 -8.31 8.68
N ILE A 151 13.81 -7.16 8.55
CA ILE A 151 13.87 -6.38 7.32
C ILE A 151 14.72 -7.12 6.29
N LEU A 152 14.11 -7.44 5.16
CA LEU A 152 14.75 -8.11 4.02
C LEU A 152 15.36 -7.11 3.04
N GLN A 153 14.66 -6.00 2.84
CA GLN A 153 15.06 -4.97 1.91
C GLN A 153 14.47 -3.65 2.35
N MET A 154 15.26 -2.59 2.22
CA MET A 154 14.79 -1.22 2.38
C MET A 154 15.27 -0.39 1.19
N SER A 155 14.42 0.46 0.66
CA SER A 155 14.71 1.22 -0.55
C SER A 155 14.07 2.60 -0.50
N ALA A 156 14.84 3.64 -0.78
CA ALA A 156 14.32 5.00 -0.92
C ALA A 156 13.89 5.22 -2.38
N GLY A 157 12.80 5.97 -2.57
CA GLY A 157 12.26 6.15 -3.90
C GLY A 157 11.12 7.16 -3.96
N THR A 158 10.36 7.08 -5.03
CA THR A 158 9.18 7.93 -5.22
C THR A 158 7.95 7.05 -5.35
N LEU A 159 6.98 7.27 -4.46
CA LEU A 159 5.67 6.63 -4.49
C LEU A 159 4.71 7.50 -5.28
N TYR A 160 4.14 6.94 -6.35
CA TYR A 160 3.12 7.58 -7.17
C TYR A 160 1.74 7.07 -6.78
N PHE A 161 0.94 7.98 -6.26
CA PHE A 161 -0.48 7.79 -6.00
C PHE A 161 -1.21 9.09 -6.33
N GLY A 162 -2.14 9.05 -7.30
CA GLY A 162 -2.80 10.26 -7.79
C GLY A 162 -1.88 11.14 -8.65
N SER A 163 -1.97 12.45 -8.46
CA SER A 163 -1.36 13.43 -9.38
C SER A 163 0.10 13.80 -9.08
N ARG A 164 0.62 13.45 -7.91
CA ARG A 164 1.96 13.83 -7.46
C ARG A 164 2.70 12.60 -6.92
N GLY A 165 3.99 12.51 -7.23
CA GLY A 165 4.88 11.53 -6.61
C GLY A 165 5.43 12.10 -5.31
N GLU A 166 5.38 11.31 -4.25
CA GLU A 166 5.91 11.67 -2.93
C GLU A 166 7.21 10.89 -2.66
N LEU A 167 8.16 11.50 -1.96
CA LEU A 167 9.34 10.80 -1.48
C LEU A 167 8.90 9.74 -0.46
N ALA A 168 9.33 8.50 -0.67
CA ALA A 168 8.86 7.37 0.11
C ALA A 168 9.98 6.39 0.41
N ILE A 169 9.80 5.64 1.50
CA ILE A 169 10.62 4.50 1.87
C ILE A 169 9.78 3.25 1.64
N GLU A 170 10.31 2.30 0.88
CA GLU A 170 9.82 0.93 0.83
C GLU A 170 10.54 0.12 1.90
N VAL A 171 9.76 -0.50 2.79
CA VAL A 171 10.24 -1.42 3.81
C VAL A 171 9.63 -2.79 3.53
N VAL A 172 10.51 -3.75 3.23
CA VAL A 172 10.15 -5.13 2.96
C VAL A 172 10.68 -5.99 4.10
N PHE A 173 9.80 -6.70 4.78
CA PHE A 173 10.14 -7.46 5.97
C PHE A 173 9.31 -8.74 6.07
N ARG A 174 9.75 -9.66 6.92
CA ARG A 174 8.99 -10.86 7.30
C ARG A 174 8.13 -10.55 8.51
N THR A 175 6.93 -11.11 8.60
CA THR A 175 6.10 -10.93 9.80
C THR A 175 5.54 -12.26 10.28
N ASP A 176 5.58 -12.45 11.59
CA ASP A 176 4.90 -13.50 12.35
C ASP A 176 3.42 -13.14 12.64
N TRP A 177 3.07 -11.85 12.57
CA TRP A 177 1.77 -11.28 12.94
C TRP A 177 0.74 -11.27 11.79
N ALA A 178 0.67 -12.33 10.99
CA ALA A 178 -0.47 -12.53 10.10
C ALA A 178 -1.64 -13.15 10.88
N PRO A 179 -2.90 -12.69 10.71
CA PRO A 179 -4.02 -13.46 11.23
C PRO A 179 -3.92 -14.83 10.57
N SER A 180 -3.65 -15.86 11.37
CA SER A 180 -3.66 -17.23 10.90
C SER A 180 -5.04 -17.46 10.31
N VAL A 181 -5.10 -17.54 8.98
CA VAL A 181 -6.26 -18.08 8.29
C VAL A 181 -6.28 -19.54 8.73
N GLU A 182 -7.05 -19.82 9.78
CA GLU A 182 -7.37 -21.16 10.28
C GLU A 182 -6.16 -22.11 10.27
N THR A 183 -5.28 -21.93 11.24
CA THR A 183 -4.51 -23.07 11.72
C THR A 183 -4.49 -22.94 13.22
N GLU A 184 -5.30 -23.77 13.88
CA GLU A 184 -5.12 -24.12 15.28
C GLU A 184 -3.71 -24.70 15.44
N ASP A 185 -2.71 -23.83 15.56
CA ASP A 185 -1.44 -24.17 16.18
C ASP A 185 -1.17 -23.07 17.19
N ILE A 186 -1.69 -23.32 18.39
CA ILE A 186 -1.28 -22.65 19.61
C ILE A 186 0.20 -23.02 19.78
N ALA A 187 1.09 -22.25 19.16
CA ALA A 187 2.52 -22.38 19.36
C ALA A 187 2.85 -21.81 20.74
N TYR A 188 2.82 -22.70 21.73
CA TYR A 188 3.46 -22.48 23.02
C TYR A 188 4.93 -22.09 22.79
N TYR A 189 5.30 -20.91 23.26
CA TYR A 189 6.68 -20.45 23.34
C TYR A 189 7.45 -21.28 24.37
N VAL A 190 7.93 -22.46 23.99
CA VAL A 190 9.00 -23.17 24.71
C VAL A 190 9.91 -23.91 23.71
N GLY A 191 11.02 -23.28 23.35
CA GLY A 191 12.31 -23.96 23.19
C GLY A 191 12.51 -25.09 22.18
N SER A 192 11.68 -25.28 21.14
CA SER A 192 11.97 -26.30 20.12
C SER A 192 11.75 -25.81 18.68
N GLY A 193 12.65 -26.23 17.80
CA GLY A 193 12.88 -25.68 16.46
C GLY A 193 11.62 -25.59 15.58
N TYR A 194 11.43 -24.41 15.00
CA TYR A 194 10.33 -24.09 14.09
C TYR A 194 10.40 -24.93 12.81
N GLY A 195 9.46 -25.88 12.68
CA GLY A 195 9.25 -26.65 11.45
C GLY A 195 8.48 -25.83 10.41
N GLY A 196 9.19 -25.28 9.42
CA GLY A 196 8.85 -25.62 8.03
C GLY A 196 8.01 -24.69 7.16
N ARG A 197 7.67 -23.44 7.54
CA ARG A 197 7.20 -22.44 6.55
C ARG A 197 7.88 -21.08 6.75
N PRO A 198 8.47 -20.48 5.69
CA PRO A 198 9.02 -19.13 5.80
C PRO A 198 7.89 -18.13 6.10
N LEU A 199 8.14 -17.23 7.05
CA LEU A 199 7.21 -16.15 7.39
C LEU A 199 6.82 -15.36 6.13
N PRO A 200 5.53 -14.96 5.98
CA PRO A 200 5.07 -14.22 4.82
C PRO A 200 5.83 -12.89 4.67
N LYS A 201 6.18 -12.57 3.43
CA LYS A 201 6.81 -11.29 3.05
C LYS A 201 5.74 -10.21 3.01
N ARG A 202 5.97 -9.10 3.72
CA ARG A 202 5.15 -7.89 3.63
C ARG A 202 5.97 -6.72 3.11
N THR A 203 5.29 -5.85 2.38
CA THR A 203 5.84 -4.59 1.88
C THR A 203 4.96 -3.47 2.38
N VAL A 204 5.60 -2.46 2.97
CA VAL A 204 4.96 -1.22 3.38
C VAL A 204 5.73 -0.04 2.79
N TYR A 205 4.99 0.95 2.32
CA TYR A 205 5.52 2.23 1.88
C TYR A 205 5.19 3.30 2.91
N ILE A 206 6.19 4.06 3.30
CA ILE A 206 6.06 5.17 4.26
C ILE A 206 6.39 6.47 3.52
N THR A 207 5.48 7.45 3.58
CA THR A 207 5.73 8.83 3.15
C THR A 207 5.56 9.78 4.34
N CYS A 208 6.28 10.90 4.33
CA CYS A 208 6.14 11.94 5.33
C CYS A 208 5.91 13.29 4.63
N ASP A 209 5.23 14.21 5.30
CA ASP A 209 5.07 15.57 4.77
C ASP A 209 6.42 16.34 4.84
N SER A 210 7.26 16.05 5.85
CA SER A 210 8.63 16.57 5.97
C SER A 210 9.68 15.54 5.52
N PRO A 211 10.68 15.94 4.70
CA PRO A 211 11.79 15.06 4.35
C PRO A 211 12.69 14.74 5.55
N ASP A 212 12.70 15.57 6.59
CA ASP A 212 13.47 15.33 7.82
C ASP A 212 12.87 14.19 8.63
N ASP A 213 11.54 14.16 8.75
CA ASP A 213 10.82 13.07 9.39
C ASP A 213 11.05 11.74 8.67
N LEU A 214 11.07 11.78 7.33
CA LEU A 214 11.38 10.58 6.54
C LEU A 214 12.81 10.10 6.78
N ARG A 215 13.78 11.01 6.91
CA ARG A 215 15.17 10.67 7.28
C ARG A 215 15.26 10.07 8.68
N LEU A 216 14.52 10.60 9.64
CA LEU A 216 14.44 10.05 11.00
C LEU A 216 13.91 8.61 11.01
N VAL A 217 12.82 8.35 10.27
CA VAL A 217 12.23 7.02 10.11
C VAL A 217 13.21 6.05 9.43
N TRP A 218 13.84 6.46 8.33
CA TRP A 218 14.85 5.64 7.64
C TRP A 218 15.98 5.24 8.58
N HIS A 219 16.55 6.22 9.27
CA HIS A 219 17.70 5.99 10.12
C HIS A 219 17.36 5.15 11.34
N SER A 220 16.16 5.30 11.92
CA SER A 220 15.71 4.46 13.04
C SER A 220 15.62 2.98 12.64
N LEU A 221 15.17 2.70 11.41
CA LEU A 221 15.08 1.35 10.87
C LEU A 221 16.44 0.73 10.56
N THR A 222 17.47 1.53 10.20
CA THR A 222 18.81 1.01 9.87
C THR A 222 19.73 0.79 11.07
N LYS A 223 19.63 1.59 12.14
CA LYS A 223 20.67 1.67 13.18
C LYS A 223 20.66 0.50 14.19
N LEU A 224 19.81 -0.50 14.02
CA LEU A 224 19.55 -1.58 14.99
C LEU A 224 19.74 -2.99 14.41
N GLY A 225 20.31 -3.07 13.21
CA GLY A 225 20.84 -4.31 12.61
C GLY A 225 22.33 -4.45 12.84
#